data_AF-A0A327VWQ0-F1
#
_entry.id   AF-A0A327VWQ0-F1
#
_cell.length_a   1.000
_cell.length_b   1.000
_cell.length_c   1.000
_cell.angle_alpha   90.00
_cell.angle_beta   90.00
_cell.angle_gamma   90.00
#
_symmetry.space_group_name_H-M   'P 1'
#
loop_
_entity.id
_entity.type
_entity.pdbx_description
1 polymer ?
#
loop_
_entity_poly.entity_id
_entity_poly.type
_entity_poly.pdbx_seq_one_letter_code
_entity_poly.pdbx_strand_id
1 'polypeptide(L)'
;MVRRPNSPLPRILSTGSASIARSREMARTAADGATDVLHPLITITRGLRRLAAAGRRKWADTPKDRRGPLLFLVAAVVLVVVFIPYGPLLAIITVMAAAAWKGRDPKQPEEPAGPDESQVKRLSSLYEALVPYFSVAEDPSPLYAHGGEWEKAFETYDFDGDGRFDRLTISYPAYFADGDPESRARIEQLLGAKLGRGREYHFAWDEEGNHLTVTVLAPLPTDIAAQRFVTAPAETVLGFTDETGVQRTLPVMDGEEQRDVPPVVWRTGVRSTEPHLLAVGQPGSGTTSLVRSIALQALQHGDVLIIEGSGTGDYACLVGRDGVLAVECGLAGALASLEWASNETERRLIAANRARQAGHPTPDDIKRPLWILLDRPGALGHLAAADGRKDPQSLLQVPLRHGRAAGVTVVVAEQFDSLDALIEPVRQHTRARVVLGPATTEELDDVLGIQPPTTPTSDVPAGRGYARLGTGPVHRLQVPATPDPYDDATSEAHRQAVMALLPDRITPAESASETAVEAVPDEAEALAER
;
A
#
# COMPACT_ATOMS: atom_id res chain seq x y z
N MET A 1 15.27 -1.78 -80.78
CA MET A 1 16.08 -2.18 -81.96
C MET A 1 17.35 -2.83 -81.43
N VAL A 2 17.54 -4.14 -81.70
CA VAL A 2 18.82 -4.90 -81.64
C VAL A 2 19.43 -5.13 -80.24
N ARG A 3 20.00 -6.27 -79.85
CA ARG A 3 19.90 -7.73 -80.10
C ARG A 3 20.80 -8.35 -79.01
N ARG A 4 20.48 -9.58 -78.56
CA ARG A 4 21.26 -10.39 -77.59
C ARG A 4 22.66 -10.77 -78.13
N PRO A 5 23.53 -11.44 -77.33
CA PRO A 5 23.45 -12.91 -77.27
C PRO A 5 23.75 -13.56 -75.90
N ASN A 6 23.31 -14.82 -75.82
CA ASN A 6 23.44 -15.79 -74.73
C ASN A 6 24.74 -16.63 -74.84
N SER A 7 25.16 -17.18 -73.68
CA SER A 7 25.72 -18.54 -73.44
C SER A 7 27.21 -18.86 -73.76
N PRO A 8 27.81 -19.97 -73.24
CA PRO A 8 27.81 -20.54 -71.87
C PRO A 8 29.19 -21.15 -71.42
N LEU A 9 29.21 -21.83 -70.24
CA LEU A 9 30.13 -22.90 -69.71
C LEU A 9 31.08 -22.51 -68.54
N PRO A 10 31.50 -23.44 -67.63
CA PRO A 10 30.97 -24.77 -67.29
C PRO A 10 30.74 -25.02 -65.77
N ARG A 11 30.00 -26.09 -65.48
CA ARG A 11 29.89 -26.75 -64.17
C ARG A 11 31.22 -27.41 -63.79
N ILE A 12 31.64 -27.22 -62.53
CA ILE A 12 32.34 -28.25 -61.76
C ILE A 12 31.56 -28.44 -60.45
N LEU A 13 31.24 -29.70 -60.18
CA LEU A 13 30.56 -30.23 -59.01
C LEU A 13 31.40 -30.00 -57.74
N SER A 14 30.74 -29.74 -56.61
CA SER A 14 31.20 -30.28 -55.33
C SER A 14 30.07 -30.26 -54.30
N THR A 15 29.61 -31.47 -53.98
CA THR A 15 28.74 -31.88 -52.89
C THR A 15 29.20 -31.32 -51.53
N GLY A 16 28.37 -30.48 -50.89
CA GLY A 16 28.71 -29.93 -49.57
C GLY A 16 27.55 -29.53 -48.65
N SER A 17 26.29 -29.51 -49.11
CA SER A 17 25.16 -29.00 -48.30
C SER A 17 24.20 -30.08 -47.77
N ALA A 18 24.37 -31.34 -48.16
CA ALA A 18 23.48 -32.43 -47.74
C ALA A 18 23.84 -33.08 -46.38
N SER A 19 24.99 -32.73 -45.78
CA SER A 19 25.42 -33.21 -44.45
C SER A 19 25.05 -32.24 -43.31
N ILE A 20 24.99 -30.93 -43.58
CA ILE A 20 24.70 -29.90 -42.58
C ILE A 20 23.19 -29.74 -42.33
N ALA A 21 22.34 -30.08 -43.30
CA ALA A 21 20.89 -30.14 -43.09
C ALA A 21 20.49 -31.33 -42.19
N ARG A 22 21.16 -32.49 -42.35
CA ARG A 22 20.88 -33.70 -41.53
C ARG A 22 21.34 -33.57 -40.08
N SER A 23 22.42 -32.82 -39.79
CA SER A 23 22.86 -32.61 -38.40
C SER A 23 21.95 -31.65 -37.63
N ARG A 24 21.28 -30.71 -38.31
CA ARG A 24 20.32 -29.78 -37.70
C ARG A 24 18.94 -30.41 -37.44
N GLU A 25 18.56 -31.41 -38.22
CA GLU A 25 17.32 -32.15 -38.05
C GLU A 25 17.46 -33.20 -36.92
N MET A 26 18.62 -33.87 -36.82
CA MET A 26 18.93 -34.78 -35.70
C MET A 26 19.03 -34.05 -34.34
N ALA A 27 19.42 -32.77 -34.32
CA ALA A 27 19.42 -31.95 -33.11
C ALA A 27 18.02 -31.49 -32.67
N ARG A 28 17.02 -31.45 -33.58
CA ARG A 28 15.61 -31.16 -33.23
C ARG A 28 14.87 -32.42 -32.76
N THR A 29 15.08 -33.57 -33.39
CA THR A 29 14.48 -34.84 -32.93
C THR A 29 15.06 -35.36 -31.61
N ALA A 30 16.26 -34.92 -31.20
CA ALA A 30 16.80 -35.21 -29.86
C ALA A 30 16.23 -34.28 -28.77
N ALA A 31 15.71 -33.10 -29.13
CA ALA A 31 15.10 -32.17 -28.19
C ALA A 31 13.65 -32.56 -27.83
N ASP A 32 12.89 -33.08 -28.80
CA ASP A 32 11.51 -33.54 -28.57
C ASP A 32 11.45 -34.89 -27.83
N GLY A 33 12.45 -35.77 -28.00
CA GLY A 33 12.55 -37.02 -27.23
C GLY A 33 13.08 -36.84 -25.80
N ALA A 34 13.77 -35.73 -25.51
CA ALA A 34 14.32 -35.44 -24.19
C ALA A 34 13.29 -34.80 -23.24
N THR A 35 12.19 -34.23 -23.77
CA THR A 35 11.16 -33.58 -22.94
C THR A 35 10.26 -34.59 -22.22
N ASP A 36 9.95 -35.73 -22.86
CA ASP A 36 9.12 -36.79 -22.27
C ASP A 36 9.85 -37.62 -21.18
N VAL A 37 11.17 -37.74 -21.27
CA VAL A 37 11.97 -38.47 -20.26
C VAL A 37 12.20 -37.62 -19.01
N LEU A 38 12.18 -36.29 -19.12
CA LEU A 38 12.40 -35.37 -18.01
C LEU A 38 11.12 -34.99 -17.25
N HIS A 39 9.95 -35.13 -17.88
CA HIS A 39 8.68 -34.79 -17.24
C HIS A 39 8.42 -35.56 -15.93
N PRO A 40 8.67 -36.88 -15.83
CA PRO A 40 8.53 -37.62 -14.57
C PRO A 40 9.47 -37.10 -13.47
N LEU A 41 10.71 -36.75 -13.83
CA LEU A 41 11.71 -36.21 -12.90
C LEU A 41 11.34 -34.81 -12.41
N ILE A 42 10.81 -33.95 -13.29
CA ILE A 42 10.33 -32.61 -12.95
C ILE A 42 9.11 -32.69 -12.00
N THR A 43 8.18 -33.61 -12.27
CA THR A 43 7.01 -33.85 -11.42
C THR A 43 7.41 -34.31 -10.03
N ILE A 44 8.32 -35.30 -9.93
CA ILE A 44 8.80 -35.83 -8.65
C ILE A 44 9.57 -34.78 -7.85
N THR A 45 10.46 -34.01 -8.49
CA THR A 45 11.22 -32.94 -7.82
C THR A 45 10.32 -31.81 -7.31
N ARG A 46 9.32 -31.40 -8.08
CA ARG A 46 8.29 -30.43 -7.67
C ARG A 46 7.46 -30.95 -6.49
N GLY A 47 7.04 -32.21 -6.53
CA GLY A 47 6.31 -32.85 -5.43
C GLY A 47 7.11 -32.96 -4.15
N LEU A 48 8.41 -33.28 -4.25
CA LEU A 48 9.33 -33.34 -3.12
C LEU A 48 9.52 -31.95 -2.48
N ARG A 49 9.60 -30.89 -3.29
CA ARG A 49 9.65 -29.50 -2.82
C ARG A 49 8.37 -29.09 -2.06
N ARG A 50 7.20 -29.47 -2.57
CA ARG A 50 5.90 -29.22 -1.91
C ARG A 50 5.77 -29.97 -0.58
N LEU A 51 6.20 -31.23 -0.52
CA LEU A 51 6.22 -32.02 0.72
C LEU A 51 7.18 -31.43 1.76
N ALA A 52 8.38 -30.99 1.33
CA ALA A 52 9.34 -30.32 2.21
C ALA A 52 8.81 -28.98 2.74
N ALA A 53 8.13 -28.18 1.91
CA ALA A 53 7.50 -26.93 2.34
C ALA A 53 6.38 -27.16 3.35
N ALA A 54 5.51 -28.16 3.12
CA ALA A 54 4.44 -28.52 4.06
C ALA A 54 4.98 -29.05 5.39
N GLY A 55 6.06 -29.84 5.36
CA GLY A 55 6.76 -30.30 6.57
C GLY A 55 7.37 -29.14 7.36
N ARG A 56 8.00 -28.18 6.68
CA ARG A 56 8.57 -26.98 7.32
C ARG A 56 7.51 -26.09 7.97
N ARG A 57 6.38 -25.85 7.29
CA ARG A 57 5.24 -25.09 7.87
C ARG A 57 4.69 -25.78 9.11
N LYS A 58 4.37 -27.08 9.02
CA LYS A 58 3.91 -27.85 10.19
C LYS A 58 4.90 -27.83 11.36
N TRP A 59 6.21 -27.83 11.09
CA TRP A 59 7.24 -27.73 12.12
C TRP A 59 7.31 -26.33 12.75
N ALA A 60 7.21 -25.26 11.94
CA ALA A 60 7.16 -23.89 12.41
C ALA A 60 5.93 -23.65 13.32
N ASP A 61 4.78 -24.19 12.91
CA ASP A 61 3.50 -24.11 13.64
C ASP A 61 3.45 -24.99 14.90
N THR A 62 4.44 -25.88 15.11
CA THR A 62 4.45 -26.78 16.28
C THR A 62 4.99 -26.05 17.53
N PRO A 63 4.20 -25.97 18.63
CA PRO A 63 4.61 -25.39 19.91
C PRO A 63 5.91 -26.00 20.46
N LYS A 64 6.77 -25.19 21.08
CA LYS A 64 8.14 -25.57 21.48
C LYS A 64 8.19 -26.76 22.47
N ASP A 65 7.17 -26.91 23.31
CA ASP A 65 6.96 -27.99 24.28
C ASP A 65 6.63 -29.35 23.63
N ARG A 66 6.12 -29.36 22.38
CA ARG A 66 5.75 -30.60 21.66
C ARG A 66 6.82 -31.08 20.67
N ARG A 67 7.88 -30.30 20.43
CA ARG A 67 8.95 -30.63 19.47
C ARG A 67 9.79 -31.84 19.90
N GLY A 68 10.07 -31.98 21.20
CA GLY A 68 10.83 -33.10 21.75
C GLY A 68 10.15 -34.47 21.58
N PRO A 69 8.90 -34.63 22.04
CA PRO A 69 8.13 -35.88 21.84
C PRO A 69 7.94 -36.23 20.36
N LEU A 70 7.75 -35.22 19.50
CA LEU A 70 7.62 -35.41 18.05
C LEU A 70 8.91 -35.93 17.41
N LEU A 71 10.08 -35.38 17.79
CA LEU A 71 11.38 -35.88 17.32
C LEU A 71 11.64 -37.32 17.77
N PHE A 72 11.27 -37.65 19.02
CA PHE A 72 11.40 -39.01 19.53
C PHE A 72 10.52 -40.00 18.75
N LEU A 73 9.27 -39.63 18.46
CA LEU A 73 8.35 -40.42 17.64
C LEU A 73 8.92 -40.67 16.23
N VAL A 74 9.43 -39.62 15.57
CA VAL A 74 10.04 -39.73 14.24
C VAL A 74 11.26 -40.64 14.28
N ALA A 75 12.13 -40.50 15.27
CA ALA A 75 13.31 -41.36 15.44
C ALA A 75 12.92 -42.83 15.67
N ALA A 76 11.88 -43.10 16.46
CA ALA A 76 11.36 -44.45 16.68
C ALA A 76 10.80 -45.08 15.39
N VAL A 77 10.06 -44.32 14.58
CA VAL A 77 9.56 -44.78 13.27
C VAL A 77 10.72 -45.08 12.31
N VAL A 78 11.75 -44.22 12.26
CA VAL A 78 12.95 -44.46 11.45
C VAL A 78 13.67 -45.73 11.89
N LEU A 79 13.81 -45.96 13.20
CA LEU A 79 14.41 -47.17 13.75
C LEU A 79 13.66 -48.41 13.25
N VAL A 80 12.33 -48.45 13.39
CA VAL A 80 11.48 -49.56 12.91
C VAL A 80 11.66 -49.81 11.42
N VAL A 81 11.69 -48.75 10.60
CA VAL A 81 11.88 -48.85 9.15
C VAL A 81 13.25 -49.42 8.79
N VAL A 82 14.32 -49.10 9.53
CA VAL A 82 15.67 -49.61 9.27
C VAL A 82 15.80 -51.10 9.62
N PHE A 83 15.11 -51.57 10.67
CA PHE A 83 15.20 -52.96 11.13
C PHE A 83 14.27 -53.93 10.39
N ILE A 84 13.30 -53.45 9.62
CA ILE A 84 12.46 -54.31 8.77
C ILE A 84 13.20 -54.65 7.47
N PRO A 85 13.27 -55.93 7.07
CA PRO A 85 13.86 -56.30 5.78
C PRO A 85 13.13 -55.58 4.64
N TYR A 86 13.89 -54.93 3.75
CA TYR A 86 13.40 -54.05 2.68
C TYR A 86 12.72 -52.74 3.14
N GLY A 87 12.70 -52.43 4.44
CA GLY A 87 12.06 -51.23 4.98
C GLY A 87 12.60 -49.91 4.41
N PRO A 88 13.94 -49.69 4.32
CA PRO A 88 14.48 -48.48 3.70
C PRO A 88 14.10 -48.34 2.22
N LEU A 89 14.05 -49.45 1.49
CA LEU A 89 13.68 -49.47 0.08
C LEU A 89 12.19 -49.15 -0.13
N LEU A 90 11.31 -49.71 0.71
CA LEU A 90 9.88 -49.38 0.73
C LEU A 90 9.63 -47.93 1.14
N ALA A 91 10.42 -47.38 2.07
CA ALA A 91 10.34 -45.97 2.45
C ALA A 91 10.70 -45.05 1.28
N ILE A 92 11.75 -45.37 0.52
CA ILE A 92 12.11 -44.60 -0.69
C ILE A 92 10.99 -44.70 -1.73
N ILE A 93 10.45 -45.90 -1.99
CA ILE A 93 9.36 -46.08 -2.96
C ILE A 93 8.11 -45.30 -2.55
N THR A 94 7.73 -45.33 -1.27
CA THR A 94 6.55 -44.62 -0.76
C THR A 94 6.73 -43.10 -0.80
N VAL A 95 7.91 -42.57 -0.46
CA VAL A 95 8.23 -41.14 -0.60
C VAL A 95 8.21 -40.71 -2.07
N MET A 96 8.78 -41.52 -2.96
CA MET A 96 8.78 -41.25 -4.40
C MET A 96 7.36 -41.29 -4.99
N ALA A 97 6.52 -42.23 -4.55
CA ALA A 97 5.11 -42.30 -4.94
C ALA A 97 4.31 -41.10 -4.42
N ALA A 98 4.51 -40.69 -3.15
CA ALA A 98 3.88 -39.51 -2.58
C ALA A 98 4.32 -38.21 -3.26
N ALA A 99 5.61 -38.10 -3.60
CA ALA A 99 6.16 -36.98 -4.36
C ALA A 99 5.58 -36.95 -5.78
N ALA A 100 5.51 -38.07 -6.48
CA ALA A 100 4.86 -38.15 -7.79
C ALA A 100 3.37 -37.75 -7.73
N TRP A 101 2.67 -38.16 -6.67
CA TRP A 101 1.25 -37.81 -6.46
C TRP A 101 1.05 -36.32 -6.15
N LYS A 102 1.83 -35.73 -5.23
CA LYS A 102 1.75 -34.29 -4.89
C LYS A 102 2.36 -33.37 -5.95
N GLY A 103 3.23 -33.92 -6.78
CA GLY A 103 3.93 -33.23 -7.86
C GLY A 103 3.14 -33.18 -9.16
N ARG A 104 2.15 -34.07 -9.35
CA ARG A 104 1.18 -33.93 -10.44
C ARG A 104 0.51 -32.57 -10.30
N ASP A 105 0.53 -31.79 -11.36
CA ASP A 105 -0.50 -30.79 -11.53
C ASP A 105 -1.80 -31.56 -11.66
N PRO A 106 -2.84 -31.29 -10.84
CA PRO A 106 -4.15 -31.82 -11.14
C PRO A 106 -4.42 -31.42 -12.58
N LYS A 107 -4.58 -32.42 -13.45
CA LYS A 107 -5.21 -32.19 -14.73
C LYS A 107 -6.52 -31.52 -14.35
N GLN A 108 -6.64 -30.22 -14.63
CA GLN A 108 -7.85 -29.46 -14.36
C GLN A 108 -8.98 -30.35 -14.87
N PRO A 109 -9.91 -30.79 -14.01
CA PRO A 109 -11.15 -31.34 -14.51
C PRO A 109 -11.64 -30.33 -15.53
N GLU A 110 -11.97 -30.76 -16.74
CA GLU A 110 -12.70 -29.92 -17.68
C GLU A 110 -13.95 -29.47 -16.91
N GLU A 111 -13.93 -28.24 -16.40
CA GLU A 111 -15.09 -27.64 -15.77
C GLU A 111 -16.21 -27.71 -16.80
N PRO A 112 -17.42 -28.11 -16.41
CA PRO A 112 -18.57 -27.99 -17.30
C PRO A 112 -18.56 -26.56 -17.87
N ALA A 113 -18.67 -26.43 -19.20
CA ALA A 113 -18.48 -25.16 -19.92
C ALA A 113 -19.54 -24.07 -19.61
N GLY A 114 -20.33 -24.25 -18.54
CA GLY A 114 -21.37 -23.34 -18.12
C GLY A 114 -21.55 -23.37 -16.61
N PRO A 115 -22.22 -22.34 -16.07
CA PRO A 115 -22.43 -22.19 -14.65
C PRO A 115 -23.22 -23.36 -14.05
N ASP A 116 -22.90 -23.74 -12.82
CA ASP A 116 -23.68 -24.72 -12.09
C ASP A 116 -25.09 -24.19 -11.72
N GLU A 117 -25.99 -25.07 -11.25
CA GLU A 117 -27.37 -24.66 -10.91
C GLU A 117 -27.44 -23.55 -9.85
N SER A 118 -26.46 -23.49 -8.95
CA SER A 118 -26.41 -22.46 -7.90
C SER A 118 -25.95 -21.11 -8.46
N GLN A 119 -24.98 -21.13 -9.37
CA GLN A 119 -24.47 -19.98 -10.10
C GLN A 119 -25.53 -19.40 -11.05
N VAL A 120 -26.28 -20.25 -11.76
CA VAL A 120 -27.44 -19.84 -12.57
C VAL A 120 -28.48 -19.12 -11.70
N LYS A 121 -28.84 -19.68 -10.54
CA LYS A 121 -29.79 -19.03 -9.61
C LYS A 121 -29.29 -17.66 -9.14
N ARG A 122 -27.98 -17.49 -8.90
CA ARG A 122 -27.39 -16.19 -8.53
C ARG A 122 -27.49 -15.19 -9.67
N LEU A 123 -27.15 -15.59 -10.90
CA LEU A 123 -27.29 -14.76 -12.11
C LEU A 123 -28.75 -14.34 -12.31
N SER A 124 -29.70 -15.28 -12.30
CA SER A 124 -31.12 -14.95 -12.46
C SER A 124 -31.63 -14.03 -11.34
N SER A 125 -31.23 -14.29 -10.08
CA SER A 125 -31.63 -13.43 -8.95
C SER A 125 -31.05 -12.01 -9.04
N LEU A 126 -29.84 -11.87 -9.58
CA LEU A 126 -29.21 -10.57 -9.83
C LEU A 126 -29.92 -9.82 -10.97
N TYR A 127 -30.19 -10.52 -12.07
CA TYR A 127 -30.93 -9.98 -13.21
C TYR A 127 -32.29 -9.43 -12.78
N GLU A 128 -33.08 -10.23 -12.05
CA GLU A 128 -34.39 -9.80 -11.52
C GLU A 128 -34.30 -8.56 -10.62
N ALA A 129 -33.19 -8.39 -9.90
CA ALA A 129 -32.98 -7.22 -9.05
C ALA A 129 -32.66 -5.94 -9.85
N LEU A 130 -32.12 -6.07 -11.07
CA LEU A 130 -31.78 -4.96 -11.96
C LEU A 130 -32.98 -4.49 -12.80
N VAL A 131 -33.99 -5.35 -13.01
CA VAL A 131 -35.19 -5.02 -13.80
C VAL A 131 -35.84 -3.69 -13.42
N PRO A 132 -36.03 -3.33 -12.13
CA PRO A 132 -36.66 -2.06 -11.75
C PRO A 132 -35.86 -0.81 -12.15
N TYR A 133 -34.56 -0.95 -12.40
CA TYR A 133 -33.68 0.18 -12.71
C TYR A 133 -33.37 0.30 -14.20
N PHE A 134 -33.35 -0.83 -14.91
CA PHE A 134 -33.02 -0.88 -16.34
C PHE A 134 -34.24 -1.14 -17.23
N SER A 135 -35.45 -1.31 -16.71
CA SER A 135 -36.66 -1.48 -17.53
C SER A 135 -37.53 -0.21 -17.55
N VAL A 136 -38.09 0.12 -18.70
CA VAL A 136 -39.08 1.21 -18.88
C VAL A 136 -40.30 0.65 -19.61
N ALA A 137 -41.49 1.16 -19.30
CA ALA A 137 -42.76 0.60 -19.80
C ALA A 137 -42.95 0.83 -21.31
N GLU A 138 -42.26 1.83 -21.86
CA GLU A 138 -42.35 2.27 -23.25
C GLU A 138 -41.44 1.46 -24.20
N ASP A 139 -40.54 0.63 -23.69
CA ASP A 139 -39.68 -0.22 -24.53
C ASP A 139 -40.48 -1.45 -25.03
N PRO A 140 -40.67 -1.63 -26.35
CA PRO A 140 -41.38 -2.77 -26.89
C PRO A 140 -40.62 -4.11 -26.78
N SER A 141 -39.30 -4.07 -26.55
CA SER A 141 -38.44 -5.26 -26.44
C SER A 141 -37.31 -5.03 -25.42
N PRO A 142 -37.63 -4.85 -24.14
CA PRO A 142 -36.64 -4.47 -23.13
C PRO A 142 -35.63 -5.58 -22.89
N LEU A 143 -34.35 -5.18 -22.76
CA LEU A 143 -33.27 -6.08 -22.35
C LEU A 143 -33.54 -6.68 -20.95
N TYR A 144 -34.21 -5.92 -20.10
CA TYR A 144 -34.60 -6.29 -18.74
C TYR A 144 -36.11 -6.39 -18.59
N ALA A 145 -36.61 -7.59 -18.29
CA ALA A 145 -38.01 -7.84 -17.94
C ALA A 145 -38.11 -8.96 -16.90
N HIS A 146 -39.13 -8.92 -16.04
CA HIS A 146 -39.37 -10.00 -15.09
C HIS A 146 -39.61 -11.33 -15.82
N GLY A 147 -38.90 -12.37 -15.41
CA GLY A 147 -38.88 -13.68 -16.09
C GLY A 147 -38.05 -13.70 -17.38
N GLY A 148 -37.25 -12.67 -17.64
CA GLY A 148 -36.37 -12.56 -18.80
C GLY A 148 -35.13 -13.46 -18.75
N GLU A 149 -34.39 -13.49 -19.86
CA GLU A 149 -33.17 -14.28 -20.04
C GLU A 149 -31.94 -13.44 -19.65
N TRP A 150 -31.25 -13.82 -18.57
CA TRP A 150 -30.08 -13.09 -18.07
C TRP A 150 -28.88 -13.18 -19.02
N GLU A 151 -28.83 -14.22 -19.86
CA GLU A 151 -27.73 -14.52 -20.81
C GLU A 151 -27.52 -13.40 -21.84
N LYS A 152 -28.56 -12.60 -22.12
CA LYS A 152 -28.46 -11.46 -23.04
C LYS A 152 -27.91 -10.21 -22.37
N ALA A 153 -28.06 -10.11 -21.06
CA ALA A 153 -27.70 -8.93 -20.27
C ALA A 153 -26.32 -9.08 -19.60
N PHE A 154 -25.89 -10.30 -19.32
CA PHE A 154 -24.60 -10.59 -18.71
C PHE A 154 -23.66 -11.25 -19.72
N GLU A 155 -22.73 -10.48 -20.27
CA GLU A 155 -21.86 -10.92 -21.37
C GLU A 155 -20.76 -11.87 -20.91
N THR A 156 -20.15 -11.56 -19.78
CA THR A 156 -19.06 -12.34 -19.19
C THR A 156 -19.25 -12.40 -17.68
N TYR A 157 -19.01 -13.58 -17.12
CA TYR A 157 -19.13 -13.83 -15.70
C TYR A 157 -18.11 -14.90 -15.29
N ASP A 158 -17.39 -14.62 -14.21
CA ASP A 158 -16.43 -15.52 -13.60
C ASP A 158 -16.81 -15.74 -12.13
N PHE A 159 -16.62 -16.95 -11.65
CA PHE A 159 -16.86 -17.33 -10.27
C PHE A 159 -15.57 -17.79 -9.58
N ASP A 160 -15.46 -17.51 -8.29
CA ASP A 160 -14.39 -18.05 -7.45
C ASP A 160 -14.64 -19.52 -7.06
N GLY A 161 -13.66 -20.13 -6.38
CA GLY A 161 -13.75 -21.52 -5.93
C GLY A 161 -14.90 -21.83 -4.95
N ASP A 162 -15.55 -20.80 -4.40
CA ASP A 162 -16.73 -20.91 -3.54
C ASP A 162 -18.05 -20.64 -4.30
N GLY A 163 -17.98 -20.45 -5.63
CA GLY A 163 -19.13 -20.19 -6.49
C GLY A 163 -19.73 -18.79 -6.33
N ARG A 164 -18.96 -17.81 -5.85
CA ARG A 164 -19.35 -16.39 -5.79
C ARG A 164 -18.75 -15.63 -6.96
N PHE A 165 -19.34 -14.50 -7.34
CA PHE A 165 -18.81 -13.68 -8.43
C PHE A 165 -17.38 -13.21 -8.14
N ASP A 166 -16.52 -13.32 -9.15
CA ASP A 166 -15.18 -12.73 -9.18
C ASP A 166 -15.13 -11.57 -10.17
N ARG A 167 -15.74 -11.77 -11.35
CA ARG A 167 -15.94 -10.73 -12.36
C ARG A 167 -17.31 -10.87 -13.01
N LEU A 168 -17.95 -9.76 -13.34
CA LEU A 168 -19.23 -9.73 -14.03
C LEU A 168 -19.29 -8.50 -14.94
N THR A 169 -19.65 -8.69 -16.21
CA THR A 169 -19.90 -7.60 -17.16
C THR A 169 -21.39 -7.55 -17.46
N ILE A 170 -21.99 -6.41 -17.16
CA ILE A 170 -23.42 -6.14 -17.26
C ILE A 170 -23.64 -5.14 -18.39
N SER A 171 -24.46 -5.50 -19.38
CA SER A 171 -24.88 -4.58 -20.44
C SER A 171 -26.16 -3.89 -20.01
N TYR A 172 -26.14 -2.56 -19.96
CA TYR A 172 -27.30 -1.77 -19.59
C TYR A 172 -27.93 -1.11 -20.84
N PRO A 173 -29.23 -0.76 -20.81
CA PRO A 173 -29.87 -0.12 -21.95
C PRO A 173 -29.38 1.30 -22.17
N ALA A 174 -29.32 1.72 -23.44
CA ALA A 174 -28.83 3.06 -23.83
C ALA A 174 -29.68 4.24 -23.30
N TYR A 175 -30.88 3.99 -22.78
CA TYR A 175 -31.70 5.01 -22.13
C TYR A 175 -31.43 5.16 -20.63
N PHE A 176 -30.59 4.29 -20.04
CA PHE A 176 -30.19 4.43 -18.65
C PHE A 176 -29.33 5.69 -18.51
N ALA A 177 -29.63 6.52 -17.51
CA ALA A 177 -28.92 7.77 -17.25
C ALA A 177 -27.60 7.50 -16.52
N ASP A 178 -26.65 6.85 -17.20
CA ASP A 178 -25.33 6.57 -16.65
C ASP A 178 -24.51 7.85 -16.39
N GLY A 179 -24.74 8.93 -17.14
CA GLY A 179 -24.15 10.24 -16.86
C GLY A 179 -24.62 10.92 -15.55
N ASP A 180 -25.65 10.38 -14.89
CA ASP A 180 -26.12 10.84 -13.57
C ASP A 180 -25.44 10.04 -12.44
N PRO A 181 -24.60 10.67 -11.59
CA PRO A 181 -23.91 10.00 -10.49
C PRO A 181 -24.85 9.30 -9.51
N GLU A 182 -26.04 9.85 -9.26
CA GLU A 182 -27.01 9.20 -8.36
C GLU A 182 -27.55 7.89 -8.94
N SER A 183 -27.76 7.86 -10.26
CA SER A 183 -28.18 6.65 -10.97
C SER A 183 -27.12 5.55 -10.90
N ARG A 184 -25.84 5.90 -11.08
CA ARG A 184 -24.72 4.96 -10.90
C ARG A 184 -24.65 4.44 -9.46
N ALA A 185 -24.69 5.34 -8.48
CA ALA A 185 -24.60 4.98 -7.07
C ALA A 185 -25.71 3.99 -6.64
N ARG A 186 -26.94 4.15 -7.14
CA ARG A 186 -28.04 3.21 -6.90
C ARG A 186 -27.73 1.80 -7.40
N ILE A 187 -27.16 1.68 -8.60
CA ILE A 187 -26.76 0.39 -9.18
C ILE A 187 -25.61 -0.22 -8.38
N GLU A 188 -24.56 0.55 -8.08
CA GLU A 188 -23.42 0.07 -7.31
C GLU A 188 -23.82 -0.42 -5.91
N GLN A 189 -24.71 0.30 -5.23
CA GLN A 189 -25.28 -0.11 -3.94
C GLN A 189 -26.05 -1.43 -4.04
N LEU A 190 -26.90 -1.57 -5.08
CA LEU A 190 -27.65 -2.80 -5.34
C LEU A 190 -26.70 -3.98 -5.57
N LEU A 191 -25.68 -3.79 -6.41
CA LEU A 191 -24.68 -4.80 -6.75
C LEU A 191 -23.87 -5.21 -5.51
N GLY A 192 -23.39 -4.25 -4.71
CA GLY A 192 -22.71 -4.53 -3.45
C GLY A 192 -23.56 -5.36 -2.49
N ALA A 193 -24.87 -5.11 -2.44
CA ALA A 193 -25.81 -5.89 -1.62
C ALA A 193 -26.05 -7.32 -2.16
N LYS A 194 -26.07 -7.51 -3.48
CA LYS A 194 -26.41 -8.78 -4.14
C LYS A 194 -25.22 -9.71 -4.35
N LEU A 195 -24.03 -9.17 -4.65
CA LEU A 195 -22.83 -9.96 -4.93
C LEU A 195 -22.21 -10.55 -3.66
N GLY A 196 -22.48 -9.95 -2.50
CA GLY A 196 -22.15 -10.50 -1.18
C GLY A 196 -21.35 -9.54 -0.31
N ARG A 197 -21.60 -9.59 1.00
CA ARG A 197 -20.92 -8.75 2.01
C ARG A 197 -19.48 -9.20 2.25
N GLY A 198 -18.65 -8.27 2.72
CA GLY A 198 -17.26 -8.54 3.15
C GLY A 198 -16.24 -8.64 2.02
N ARG A 199 -16.60 -8.25 0.80
CA ARG A 199 -15.68 -8.11 -0.34
C ARG A 199 -15.68 -6.66 -0.81
N GLU A 200 -14.58 -6.25 -1.43
CA GLU A 200 -14.47 -4.96 -2.12
C GLU A 200 -14.71 -5.19 -3.61
N TYR A 201 -15.62 -4.43 -4.19
CA TYR A 201 -15.89 -4.46 -5.62
C TYR A 201 -15.39 -3.17 -6.25
N HIS A 202 -14.79 -3.28 -7.43
CA HIS A 202 -14.48 -2.18 -8.33
C HIS A 202 -15.52 -2.11 -9.44
N PHE A 203 -16.03 -0.91 -9.71
CA PHE A 203 -16.99 -0.65 -10.78
C PHE A 203 -16.34 0.17 -11.89
N ALA A 204 -16.36 -0.38 -13.10
CA ALA A 204 -15.91 0.32 -14.29
C ALA A 204 -17.09 0.50 -15.25
N TRP A 205 -17.55 1.74 -15.36
CA TRP A 205 -18.57 2.15 -16.31
C TRP A 205 -17.94 2.50 -17.66
N ASP A 206 -18.39 1.84 -18.71
CA ASP A 206 -18.11 2.18 -20.11
C ASP A 206 -19.38 2.80 -20.70
N GLU A 207 -19.41 4.13 -20.77
CA GLU A 207 -20.53 4.93 -21.28
C GLU A 207 -20.74 4.72 -22.78
N GLU A 208 -19.65 4.54 -23.55
CA GLU A 208 -19.72 4.37 -25.00
C GLU A 208 -20.26 2.98 -25.37
N GLY A 209 -19.87 1.96 -24.60
CA GLY A 209 -20.32 0.57 -24.79
C GLY A 209 -21.67 0.24 -24.14
N ASN A 210 -22.15 1.06 -23.21
CA ASN A 210 -23.24 0.73 -22.28
C ASN A 210 -22.94 -0.53 -21.43
N HIS A 211 -21.71 -0.64 -20.93
CA HIS A 211 -21.28 -1.77 -20.09
C HIS A 211 -20.83 -1.33 -18.70
N LEU A 212 -21.19 -2.12 -17.70
CA LEU A 212 -20.68 -2.02 -16.33
C LEU A 212 -19.89 -3.30 -16.02
N THR A 213 -18.58 -3.16 -15.86
CA THR A 213 -17.73 -4.26 -15.38
C THR A 213 -17.58 -4.14 -13.86
N VAL A 214 -17.99 -5.19 -13.16
CA VAL A 214 -17.80 -5.38 -11.73
C VAL A 214 -16.68 -6.39 -11.51
N THR A 215 -15.66 -6.02 -10.75
CA THR A 215 -14.53 -6.92 -10.44
C THR A 215 -14.32 -6.97 -8.94
N VAL A 216 -14.14 -8.15 -8.37
CA VAL A 216 -13.72 -8.27 -6.97
C VAL A 216 -12.26 -7.90 -6.85
N LEU A 217 -11.97 -7.05 -5.87
CA LEU A 217 -10.60 -6.69 -5.53
C LEU A 217 -10.03 -7.64 -4.47
N ALA A 218 -8.76 -7.97 -4.64
CA ALA A 218 -8.01 -8.68 -3.61
C ALA A 218 -7.91 -7.80 -2.33
N PRO A 219 -7.87 -8.42 -1.14
CA PRO A 219 -7.62 -7.68 0.09
C PRO A 219 -6.21 -7.10 0.06
N LEU A 220 -6.05 -5.79 0.34
CA LEU A 220 -4.72 -5.22 0.51
C LEU A 220 -4.00 -5.84 1.71
N PRO A 221 -2.66 -5.93 1.68
CA PRO A 221 -1.86 -6.58 2.72
C PRO A 221 -1.88 -5.82 4.05
N THR A 222 -2.41 -6.42 5.11
CA THR A 222 -2.54 -5.84 6.47
C THR A 222 -1.37 -6.17 7.40
N ASP A 223 -0.42 -6.97 6.93
CA ASP A 223 0.75 -7.51 7.65
C ASP A 223 2.00 -6.62 7.54
N ILE A 224 1.93 -5.53 6.77
CA ILE A 224 3.07 -4.63 6.58
C ILE A 224 3.24 -3.76 7.82
N ALA A 225 4.29 -4.03 8.60
CA ALA A 225 4.67 -3.20 9.75
C ALA A 225 5.58 -2.02 9.35
N ALA A 226 5.77 -1.11 10.29
CA ALA A 226 6.74 -0.03 10.18
C ALA A 226 8.13 -0.56 9.82
N GLN A 227 8.73 -0.02 8.77
CA GLN A 227 10.09 -0.35 8.33
C GLN A 227 10.69 0.82 7.55
N ARG A 228 11.96 0.69 7.16
CA ARG A 228 12.59 1.65 6.24
C ARG A 228 12.12 1.35 4.82
N PHE A 229 11.32 2.25 4.26
CA PHE A 229 10.89 2.17 2.87
C PHE A 229 11.92 2.83 1.95
N VAL A 230 12.38 2.11 0.93
CA VAL A 230 13.34 2.62 -0.05
C VAL A 230 12.61 3.54 -1.03
N THR A 231 12.77 4.86 -0.88
CA THR A 231 12.09 5.87 -1.72
C THR A 231 13.08 6.90 -2.27
N ALA A 232 12.64 7.70 -3.25
CA ALA A 232 13.45 8.82 -3.72
C ALA A 232 13.45 9.97 -2.68
N PRO A 233 14.40 10.92 -2.75
CA PRO A 233 14.37 12.08 -1.86
C PRO A 233 13.04 12.84 -1.94
N ALA A 234 12.52 13.27 -0.79
CA ALA A 234 11.23 13.94 -0.63
C ALA A 234 10.00 13.10 -1.03
N GLU A 235 10.14 11.78 -1.11
CA GLU A 235 9.01 10.84 -1.19
C GLU A 235 8.72 10.25 0.19
N THR A 236 7.44 10.15 0.54
CA THR A 236 6.95 9.56 1.78
C THR A 236 5.90 8.53 1.43
N VAL A 237 6.02 7.33 1.97
CA VAL A 237 5.03 6.26 1.77
C VAL A 237 3.87 6.49 2.73
N LEU A 238 2.67 6.67 2.19
CA LEU A 238 1.45 6.72 2.98
C LEU A 238 0.93 5.31 3.29
N GLY A 239 1.17 4.37 2.39
CA GLY A 239 0.78 2.97 2.53
C GLY A 239 0.86 2.23 1.21
N PHE A 240 0.09 1.15 1.08
CA PHE A 240 0.14 0.24 -0.05
C PHE A 240 -1.24 0.06 -0.69
N THR A 241 -1.26 -0.22 -1.99
CA THR A 241 -2.46 -0.28 -2.83
C THR A 241 -2.40 -1.45 -3.81
N ASP A 242 -3.39 -1.53 -4.70
CA ASP A 242 -3.51 -2.54 -5.73
C ASP A 242 -2.43 -2.42 -6.81
N GLU A 243 -2.09 -3.54 -7.46
CA GLU A 243 -1.09 -3.60 -8.53
C GLU A 243 -1.45 -2.72 -9.73
N THR A 244 -2.74 -2.55 -10.01
CA THR A 244 -3.24 -1.71 -11.10
C THR A 244 -3.25 -0.22 -10.74
N GLY A 245 -3.13 0.12 -9.46
CA GLY A 245 -3.26 1.48 -8.96
C GLY A 245 -2.01 2.34 -9.18
N VAL A 246 -0.83 1.75 -9.34
CA VAL A 246 0.44 2.49 -9.42
C VAL A 246 1.46 1.82 -10.35
N GLN A 247 2.43 2.60 -10.83
CA GLN A 247 3.37 2.17 -11.88
C GLN A 247 4.68 1.53 -11.37
N ARG A 248 4.87 1.45 -10.04
CA ARG A 248 6.08 0.86 -9.44
C ARG A 248 5.72 0.09 -8.18
N THR A 249 6.60 -0.79 -7.75
CA THR A 249 6.53 -1.51 -6.47
C THR A 249 7.68 -1.09 -5.56
N LEU A 250 7.53 -1.30 -4.25
CA LEU A 250 8.61 -1.20 -3.27
C LEU A 250 8.86 -2.55 -2.61
N PRO A 251 10.13 -2.86 -2.29
CA PRO A 251 10.44 -4.01 -1.47
C PRO A 251 9.95 -3.79 -0.05
N VAL A 252 9.21 -4.77 0.46
CA VAL A 252 8.66 -4.81 1.82
C VAL A 252 9.10 -6.10 2.48
N MET A 253 9.60 -5.97 3.71
CA MET A 253 9.94 -7.10 4.57
C MET A 253 8.69 -7.63 5.27
N ASP A 254 8.49 -8.94 5.18
CA ASP A 254 7.49 -9.74 5.87
C ASP A 254 8.22 -10.87 6.62
N GLY A 255 8.60 -10.58 7.87
CA GLY A 255 9.52 -11.44 8.62
C GLY A 255 10.90 -11.52 7.95
N GLU A 256 11.28 -12.73 7.51
CA GLU A 256 12.54 -12.96 6.77
C GLU A 256 12.36 -12.92 5.24
N GLU A 257 11.12 -12.89 4.75
CA GLU A 257 10.84 -12.84 3.32
C GLU A 257 10.68 -11.39 2.85
N GLN A 258 11.17 -11.10 1.64
CA GLN A 258 11.00 -9.80 0.98
C GLN A 258 10.06 -9.97 -0.20
N ARG A 259 9.06 -9.10 -0.30
CA ARG A 259 8.12 -9.08 -1.43
C ARG A 259 7.91 -7.65 -1.94
N ASP A 260 7.65 -7.53 -3.24
CA ASP A 260 7.41 -6.24 -3.87
C ASP A 260 5.92 -5.88 -3.79
N VAL A 261 5.61 -4.70 -3.25
CA VAL A 261 4.23 -4.24 -3.02
C VAL A 261 4.01 -2.85 -3.63
N PRO A 262 2.89 -2.59 -4.31
CA PRO A 262 2.60 -1.28 -4.90
C PRO A 262 2.37 -0.18 -3.82
N PRO A 263 3.19 0.89 -3.77
CA PRO A 263 3.07 1.92 -2.74
C PRO A 263 2.16 3.08 -3.17
N VAL A 264 1.47 3.69 -2.21
CA VAL A 264 0.93 5.05 -2.34
C VAL A 264 1.99 6.02 -1.83
N VAL A 265 2.63 6.75 -2.74
CA VAL A 265 3.72 7.67 -2.40
C VAL A 265 3.28 9.11 -2.54
N TRP A 266 3.45 9.84 -1.44
CA TRP A 266 3.27 11.28 -1.36
C TRP A 266 4.59 12.00 -1.57
N ARG A 267 4.62 12.95 -2.50
CA ARG A 267 5.79 13.77 -2.80
C ARG A 267 5.71 15.08 -2.03
N THR A 268 6.79 15.45 -1.38
CA THR A 268 6.95 16.72 -0.66
C THR A 268 8.06 17.57 -1.27
N GLY A 269 8.33 18.73 -0.67
CA GLY A 269 9.40 19.64 -1.09
C GLY A 269 9.02 20.58 -2.24
N VAL A 270 10.01 21.35 -2.71
CA VAL A 270 9.80 22.53 -3.57
C VAL A 270 9.14 22.25 -4.92
N ARG A 271 9.18 21.01 -5.41
CA ARG A 271 8.56 20.60 -6.68
C ARG A 271 7.17 20.00 -6.51
N SER A 272 6.76 19.65 -5.29
CA SER A 272 5.42 19.11 -5.04
C SER A 272 4.36 20.20 -5.18
N THR A 273 3.25 19.90 -5.84
CA THR A 273 2.06 20.77 -5.84
C THR A 273 1.24 20.59 -4.58
N GLU A 274 1.38 19.45 -3.88
CA GLU A 274 0.59 19.07 -2.70
C GLU A 274 1.52 18.86 -1.49
N PRO A 275 2.09 19.94 -0.92
CA PRO A 275 3.09 19.88 0.13
C PRO A 275 2.53 19.58 1.53
N HIS A 276 1.20 19.60 1.71
CA HIS A 276 0.54 19.38 3.01
C HIS A 276 -0.54 18.29 2.90
N LEU A 277 -0.75 17.56 3.99
CA LEU A 277 -1.63 16.38 4.06
C LEU A 277 -2.71 16.58 5.14
N LEU A 278 -3.95 16.18 4.82
CA LEU A 278 -5.01 15.93 5.79
C LEU A 278 -5.34 14.44 5.80
N ALA A 279 -5.27 13.82 6.97
CA ALA A 279 -5.77 12.48 7.23
C ALA A 279 -7.03 12.57 8.10
N VAL A 280 -8.08 11.84 7.74
CA VAL A 280 -9.35 11.83 8.46
C VAL A 280 -9.73 10.39 8.77
N GLY A 281 -10.29 10.15 9.95
CA GLY A 281 -10.85 8.83 10.25
C GLY A 281 -11.56 8.78 11.59
N GLN A 282 -12.36 7.73 11.79
CA GLN A 282 -12.99 7.44 13.08
C GLN A 282 -11.93 7.02 14.12
N PRO A 283 -12.21 7.12 15.44
CA PRO A 283 -11.35 6.52 16.46
C PRO A 283 -10.98 5.06 16.13
N GLY A 284 -9.71 4.69 16.28
CA GLY A 284 -9.22 3.34 15.98
C GLY A 284 -9.01 3.01 14.49
N SER A 285 -9.30 3.95 13.57
CA SER A 285 -9.07 3.77 12.13
C SER A 285 -7.59 3.71 11.73
N GLY A 286 -6.67 4.11 12.60
CA GLY A 286 -5.22 4.10 12.34
C GLY A 286 -4.62 5.42 11.88
N THR A 287 -5.32 6.55 11.99
CA THR A 287 -4.79 7.90 11.69
C THR A 287 -3.52 8.23 12.47
N THR A 288 -3.49 8.00 13.79
CA THR A 288 -2.28 8.17 14.62
C THR A 288 -1.13 7.26 14.17
N SER A 289 -1.44 6.02 13.74
CA SER A 289 -0.43 5.12 13.17
C SER A 289 0.14 5.67 11.84
N LEU A 290 -0.69 6.27 11.00
CA LEU A 290 -0.24 6.97 9.78
C LEU A 290 0.68 8.13 10.12
N VAL A 291 0.29 9.02 11.04
CA VAL A 291 1.10 10.17 11.44
C VAL A 291 2.43 9.73 12.05
N ARG A 292 2.43 8.71 12.91
CA ARG A 292 3.66 8.11 13.47
C ARG A 292 4.55 7.52 12.36
N SER A 293 3.96 6.84 11.37
CA SER A 293 4.70 6.31 10.21
C SER A 293 5.35 7.43 9.39
N ILE A 294 4.65 8.54 9.18
CA ILE A 294 5.19 9.72 8.50
C ILE A 294 6.32 10.34 9.33
N ALA A 295 6.15 10.47 10.65
CA ALA A 295 7.18 11.01 11.55
C ALA A 295 8.49 10.21 11.46
N LEU A 296 8.42 8.88 11.53
CA LEU A 296 9.60 8.01 11.43
C LEU A 296 10.30 8.11 10.05
N GLN A 297 9.54 8.31 8.97
CA GLN A 297 10.11 8.55 7.65
C GLN A 297 10.76 9.94 7.56
N ALA A 298 10.10 10.98 8.10
CA ALA A 298 10.59 12.35 8.10
C ALA A 298 11.91 12.50 8.88
N LEU A 299 12.03 11.86 10.04
CA LEU A 299 13.21 11.92 10.91
C LEU A 299 14.50 11.38 10.26
N GLN A 300 14.41 10.61 9.17
CA GLN A 300 15.60 10.16 8.45
C GLN A 300 16.40 11.31 7.83
N HIS A 301 15.72 12.41 7.46
CA HIS A 301 16.34 13.50 6.71
C HIS A 301 15.89 14.91 7.15
N GLY A 302 14.94 15.03 8.07
CA GLY A 302 14.37 16.30 8.52
C GLY A 302 14.16 16.37 10.01
N ASP A 303 13.53 17.46 10.43
CA ASP A 303 13.19 17.73 11.83
C ASP A 303 11.67 17.73 11.99
N VAL A 304 11.18 17.23 13.13
CA VAL A 304 9.75 17.03 13.37
C VAL A 304 9.31 17.77 14.63
N LEU A 305 8.23 18.54 14.49
CA LEU A 305 7.45 19.11 15.57
C LEU A 305 6.09 18.40 15.63
N ILE A 306 5.71 17.88 16.78
CA ILE A 306 4.45 17.14 16.97
C ILE A 306 3.55 17.87 17.97
N ILE A 307 2.30 18.10 17.57
CA ILE A 307 1.24 18.63 18.43
C ILE A 307 0.16 17.55 18.57
N GLU A 308 -0.04 17.05 19.77
CA GLU A 308 -0.99 15.98 20.10
C GLU A 308 -2.17 16.55 20.89
N GLY A 309 -3.30 16.77 20.24
CA GLY A 309 -4.50 17.30 20.88
C GLY A 309 -5.26 16.29 21.74
N SER A 310 -4.97 14.99 21.60
CA SER A 310 -5.59 13.93 22.40
C SER A 310 -5.10 13.88 23.84
N GLY A 311 -3.84 14.25 24.09
CA GLY A 311 -3.18 14.09 25.38
C GLY A 311 -3.06 12.63 25.84
N THR A 312 -3.07 11.67 24.89
CA THR A 312 -2.99 10.22 25.17
C THR A 312 -1.55 9.74 25.34
N GLY A 313 -0.56 10.53 24.92
CA GLY A 313 0.85 10.18 24.97
C GLY A 313 1.28 9.29 23.79
N ASP A 314 0.51 9.27 22.71
CA ASP A 314 0.72 8.39 21.54
C ASP A 314 2.09 8.58 20.87
N TYR A 315 2.73 9.74 21.11
CA TYR A 315 4.02 10.10 20.54
C TYR A 315 5.16 10.08 21.58
N ALA A 316 4.94 9.55 22.79
CA ALA A 316 5.93 9.53 23.87
C ALA A 316 7.26 8.85 23.47
N CYS A 317 7.22 7.85 22.57
CA CYS A 317 8.41 7.18 22.05
C CYS A 317 9.40 8.08 21.28
N LEU A 318 8.92 9.23 20.79
CA LEU A 318 9.70 10.21 20.03
C LEU A 318 10.32 11.32 20.91
N VAL A 319 9.94 11.43 22.18
CA VAL A 319 10.45 12.47 23.07
C VAL A 319 11.96 12.30 23.31
N GLY A 320 12.72 13.38 23.09
CA GLY A 320 14.17 13.43 23.30
C GLY A 320 14.99 12.65 22.27
N ARG A 321 14.40 12.35 21.11
CA ARG A 321 15.10 11.71 19.97
C ARG A 321 15.71 12.77 19.05
N ASP A 322 16.82 12.41 18.41
CA ASP A 322 17.45 13.27 17.40
C ASP A 322 16.47 13.63 16.28
N GLY A 323 16.50 14.89 15.85
CA GLY A 323 15.55 15.47 14.89
C GLY A 323 14.13 15.76 15.42
N VAL A 324 13.77 15.36 16.65
CA VAL A 324 12.47 15.71 17.24
C VAL A 324 12.61 17.00 18.03
N LEU A 325 11.99 18.08 17.54
CA LEU A 325 12.09 19.41 18.13
C LEU A 325 11.26 19.54 19.40
N ALA A 326 10.01 19.08 19.35
CA ALA A 326 9.11 18.99 20.50
C ALA A 326 7.96 18.03 20.23
N VAL A 327 7.38 17.49 21.31
CA VAL A 327 6.12 16.76 21.32
C VAL A 327 5.24 17.43 22.37
N GLU A 328 4.24 18.19 21.92
CA GLU A 328 3.41 19.02 22.78
C GLU A 328 1.99 18.47 22.86
N CYS A 329 1.53 18.19 24.08
CA CYS A 329 0.16 17.76 24.34
C CYS A 329 -0.71 18.83 25.01
N GLY A 330 -0.11 19.90 25.52
CA GLY A 330 -0.79 20.99 26.21
C GLY A 330 -1.00 22.22 25.34
N LEU A 331 -2.09 22.96 25.56
CA LEU A 331 -2.43 24.17 24.79
C LEU A 331 -1.31 25.23 24.79
N ALA A 332 -0.69 25.48 25.94
CA ALA A 332 0.38 26.48 26.05
C ALA A 332 1.62 26.12 25.22
N GLY A 333 2.05 24.86 25.29
CA GLY A 333 3.16 24.33 24.52
C GLY A 333 2.86 24.29 23.03
N ALA A 334 1.63 23.92 22.65
CA ALA A 334 1.16 23.94 21.27
C ALA A 334 1.19 25.36 20.67
N LEU A 335 0.69 26.36 21.41
CA LEU A 335 0.74 27.76 20.98
C LEU A 335 2.17 28.25 20.78
N ALA A 336 3.05 28.02 21.76
CA ALA A 336 4.44 28.44 21.68
C ALA A 336 5.18 27.77 20.51
N SER A 337 4.99 26.47 20.33
CA SER A 337 5.65 25.70 19.27
C SER A 337 5.14 26.07 17.87
N LEU A 338 3.83 26.30 17.71
CA LEU A 338 3.26 26.72 16.43
C LEU A 338 3.61 28.18 16.08
N GLU A 339 3.73 29.05 17.08
CA GLU A 339 4.23 30.41 16.89
C GLU A 339 5.69 30.39 16.44
N TRP A 340 6.54 29.59 17.10
CA TRP A 340 7.91 29.35 16.67
C TRP A 340 7.97 28.81 15.23
N ALA A 341 7.15 27.80 14.90
CA ALA A 341 7.15 27.19 13.57
C ALA A 341 6.70 28.16 12.46
N SER A 342 5.76 29.06 12.77
CA SER A 342 5.36 30.15 11.88
C SER A 342 6.55 31.08 11.61
N ASN A 343 7.22 31.57 12.66
CA ASN A 343 8.38 32.45 12.55
C ASN A 343 9.55 31.77 11.83
N GLU A 344 9.78 30.49 12.10
CA GLU A 344 10.81 29.69 11.43
C GLU A 344 10.51 29.51 9.93
N THR A 345 9.25 29.35 9.56
CA THR A 345 8.83 29.31 8.15
C THR A 345 9.17 30.62 7.43
N GLU A 346 8.88 31.77 8.03
CA GLU A 346 9.21 33.08 7.46
C GLU A 346 10.73 33.28 7.34
N ARG A 347 11.48 32.92 8.39
CA ARG A 347 12.94 32.98 8.42
C ARG A 347 13.55 32.16 7.28
N ARG A 348 13.11 30.90 7.13
CA ARG A 348 13.54 29.99 6.05
C ARG A 348 13.20 30.55 4.67
N LEU A 349 12.01 31.12 4.49
CA LEU A 349 11.59 31.73 3.24
C LEU A 349 12.50 32.91 2.83
N ILE A 350 12.81 33.80 3.78
CA ILE A 350 13.70 34.94 3.55
C ILE A 350 15.12 34.46 3.22
N ALA A 351 15.65 33.50 3.98
CA ALA A 351 16.99 32.96 3.78
C ALA A 351 17.13 32.27 2.41
N ALA A 352 16.17 31.42 2.04
CA ALA A 352 16.15 30.75 0.74
C ALA A 352 16.00 31.74 -0.43
N ASN A 353 15.21 32.81 -0.27
CA ASN A 353 15.08 33.84 -1.29
C ASN A 353 16.38 34.66 -1.46
N ARG A 354 17.03 35.06 -0.36
CA ARG A 354 18.32 35.77 -0.40
C ARG A 354 19.41 34.93 -1.07
N ALA A 355 19.53 33.65 -0.70
CA ALA A 355 20.49 32.74 -1.31
C ALA A 355 20.28 32.63 -2.83
N ARG A 356 19.02 32.46 -3.25
CA ARG A 356 18.65 32.41 -4.68
C ARG A 356 18.97 33.71 -5.43
N GLN A 357 18.65 34.86 -4.84
CA GLN A 357 18.96 36.17 -5.45
C GLN A 357 20.47 36.41 -5.57
N ALA A 358 21.25 35.92 -4.62
CA ALA A 358 22.71 35.99 -4.64
C ALA A 358 23.38 34.90 -5.50
N GLY A 359 22.62 33.95 -6.05
CA GLY A 359 23.17 32.81 -6.80
C GLY A 359 23.94 31.80 -5.93
N HIS A 360 23.70 31.79 -4.62
CA HIS A 360 24.34 30.90 -3.65
C HIS A 360 23.46 29.68 -3.32
N PRO A 361 24.08 28.56 -2.89
CA PRO A 361 23.31 27.44 -2.35
C PRO A 361 22.52 27.85 -1.10
N THR A 362 21.44 27.13 -0.81
CA THR A 362 20.67 27.34 0.42
C THR A 362 21.56 27.09 1.65
N PRO A 363 21.47 27.95 2.69
CA PRO A 363 22.18 27.78 3.95
C PRO A 363 21.97 26.41 4.58
N ASP A 364 22.99 25.89 5.27
CA ASP A 364 22.97 24.53 5.85
C ASP A 364 21.86 24.34 6.89
N ASP A 365 21.58 25.37 7.68
CA ASP A 365 20.55 25.38 8.73
C ASP A 365 19.11 25.25 8.20
N ILE A 366 18.90 25.44 6.89
CA ILE A 366 17.58 25.30 6.26
C ILE A 366 17.53 24.17 5.22
N LYS A 367 18.60 23.36 5.11
CA LYS A 367 18.63 22.20 4.21
C LYS A 367 17.75 21.05 4.71
N ARG A 368 17.66 20.86 6.02
CA ARG A 368 16.79 19.86 6.64
C ARG A 368 15.33 20.34 6.59
N PRO A 369 14.39 19.61 5.98
CA PRO A 369 12.99 19.99 5.97
C PRO A 369 12.39 19.93 7.37
N LEU A 370 11.49 20.86 7.67
CA LEU A 370 10.71 20.89 8.91
C LEU A 370 9.34 20.26 8.67
N TRP A 371 8.94 19.33 9.53
CA TRP A 371 7.64 18.67 9.50
C TRP A 371 6.85 19.06 10.74
N ILE A 372 5.66 19.61 10.53
CA ILE A 372 4.72 19.98 11.59
C ILE A 372 3.58 18.97 11.53
N LEU A 373 3.49 18.10 12.51
CA LEU A 373 2.49 17.04 12.60
C LEU A 373 1.49 17.41 13.69
N LEU A 374 0.21 17.51 13.33
CA LEU A 374 -0.87 17.80 14.27
C LEU A 374 -1.83 16.62 14.28
N ASP A 375 -2.03 16.02 15.46
CA ASP A 375 -3.01 14.96 15.66
C ASP A 375 -4.15 15.49 16.54
N ARG A 376 -5.36 15.57 15.98
CA ARG A 376 -6.57 16.16 16.58
C ARG A 376 -6.43 17.61 17.04
N PRO A 377 -5.98 18.56 16.19
CA PRO A 377 -5.86 19.96 16.59
C PRO A 377 -7.20 20.61 16.96
N GLY A 378 -8.35 20.11 16.48
CA GLY A 378 -9.67 20.60 16.87
C GLY A 378 -9.93 20.51 18.37
N ALA A 379 -9.41 19.47 19.04
CA ALA A 379 -9.50 19.31 20.48
C ALA A 379 -8.82 20.47 21.24
N LEU A 380 -7.65 20.92 20.75
CA LEU A 380 -6.95 22.08 21.31
C LEU A 380 -7.67 23.40 21.00
N GLY A 381 -8.33 23.51 19.85
CA GLY A 381 -9.17 24.66 19.49
C GLY A 381 -10.34 24.83 20.47
N HIS A 382 -11.03 23.74 20.82
CA HIS A 382 -12.08 23.75 21.84
C HIS A 382 -11.55 24.18 23.22
N LEU A 383 -10.40 23.66 23.63
CA LEU A 383 -9.75 24.08 24.88
C LEU A 383 -9.35 25.56 24.86
N ALA A 384 -8.82 26.05 23.74
CA ALA A 384 -8.47 27.45 23.58
C ALA A 384 -9.69 28.37 23.69
N ALA A 385 -10.80 27.99 23.06
CA ALA A 385 -12.05 28.74 23.14
C ALA A 385 -12.59 28.81 24.58
N ALA A 386 -12.52 27.70 25.32
CA ALA A 386 -12.92 27.66 26.73
C ALA A 386 -12.06 28.57 27.62
N ASP A 387 -10.76 28.65 27.33
CA ASP A 387 -9.79 29.49 28.06
C ASP A 387 -9.74 30.95 27.56
N GLY A 388 -10.55 31.33 26.56
CA GLY A 388 -10.51 32.65 25.93
C GLY A 388 -9.17 32.94 25.23
N ARG A 389 -8.45 31.90 24.81
CA ARG A 389 -7.17 31.97 24.12
C ARG A 389 -7.34 31.88 22.60
N LYS A 390 -6.28 32.26 21.89
CA LYS A 390 -6.19 32.12 20.44
C LYS A 390 -6.23 30.64 20.05
N ASP A 391 -6.99 30.31 19.01
CA ASP A 391 -6.98 28.98 18.41
C ASP A 391 -5.58 28.67 17.83
N PRO A 392 -4.90 27.60 18.27
CA PRO A 392 -3.59 27.19 17.74
C PRO A 392 -3.57 27.02 16.22
N GLN A 393 -4.67 26.58 15.61
CA GLN A 393 -4.73 26.37 14.16
C GLN A 393 -4.49 27.66 13.37
N SER A 394 -4.85 28.82 13.92
CA SER A 394 -4.65 30.12 13.25
C SER A 394 -3.17 30.44 12.99
N LEU A 395 -2.25 29.80 13.71
CA LEU A 395 -0.79 29.92 13.50
C LEU A 395 -0.29 29.09 12.30
N LEU A 396 -1.11 28.19 11.76
CA LEU A 396 -0.75 27.37 10.59
C LEU A 396 -0.84 28.11 9.26
N GLN A 397 -1.42 29.33 9.23
CA GLN A 397 -1.62 30.09 8.00
C GLN A 397 -0.31 30.27 7.20
N VAL A 398 0.78 30.62 7.88
CA VAL A 398 2.08 30.86 7.25
C VAL A 398 2.75 29.55 6.81
N PRO A 399 2.89 28.52 7.68
CA PRO A 399 3.36 27.19 7.27
C PRO A 399 2.59 26.58 6.09
N LEU A 400 1.26 26.70 6.06
CA LEU A 400 0.42 26.14 4.99
C LEU A 400 0.53 26.90 3.67
N ARG A 401 0.69 28.23 3.73
CA ARG A 401 0.75 29.05 2.52
C ARG A 401 2.15 29.09 1.91
N HIS A 402 3.19 29.09 2.75
CA HIS A 402 4.57 29.33 2.34
C HIS A 402 5.50 28.14 2.56
N GLY A 403 5.03 27.07 3.22
CA GLY A 403 5.85 25.96 3.64
C GLY A 403 6.59 25.27 2.50
N ARG A 404 5.93 25.05 1.37
CA ARG A 404 6.60 24.50 0.16
C ARG A 404 7.89 25.21 -0.21
N ALA A 405 7.89 26.55 -0.19
CA ALA A 405 9.05 27.36 -0.56
C ALA A 405 10.09 27.45 0.57
N ALA A 406 9.65 27.25 1.81
CA ALA A 406 10.48 27.26 3.03
C ALA A 406 10.99 25.87 3.44
N GLY A 407 10.63 24.80 2.71
CA GLY A 407 10.95 23.42 3.12
C GLY A 407 10.21 22.98 4.39
N VAL A 408 8.98 23.46 4.58
CA VAL A 408 8.10 23.13 5.70
C VAL A 408 6.89 22.35 5.19
N THR A 409 6.66 21.17 5.77
CA THR A 409 5.52 20.29 5.49
C THR A 409 4.59 20.28 6.70
N VAL A 410 3.28 20.24 6.45
CA VAL A 410 2.26 20.21 7.51
C VAL A 410 1.39 18.99 7.28
N VAL A 411 1.22 18.18 8.31
CA VAL A 411 0.32 17.03 8.32
C VAL A 411 -0.69 17.25 9.43
N VAL A 412 -1.97 17.16 9.09
CA VAL A 412 -3.07 17.23 10.04
C VAL A 412 -3.79 15.89 10.03
N ALA A 413 -3.99 15.29 11.19
CA ALA A 413 -4.92 14.20 11.38
C ALA A 413 -6.10 14.70 12.21
N GLU A 414 -7.32 14.40 11.77
CA GLU A 414 -8.54 14.79 12.47
C GLU A 414 -9.60 13.69 12.41
N GLN A 415 -10.59 13.77 13.29
CA GLN A 415 -11.74 12.87 13.32
C GLN A 415 -12.89 13.42 12.48
N PHE A 416 -13.71 12.52 11.91
CA PHE A 416 -14.88 12.92 11.10
C PHE A 416 -15.84 13.85 11.85
N ASP A 417 -16.13 13.53 13.11
CA ASP A 417 -17.00 14.32 13.99
C ASP A 417 -16.47 15.72 14.32
N SER A 418 -15.19 15.96 14.04
CA SER A 418 -14.47 17.20 14.36
C SER A 418 -13.95 17.93 13.12
N LEU A 419 -14.34 17.51 11.91
CA LEU A 419 -13.91 18.15 10.66
C LEU A 419 -14.31 19.63 10.55
N ASP A 420 -15.49 19.98 11.05
CA ASP A 420 -16.00 21.35 11.04
C ASP A 420 -15.17 22.29 11.93
N ALA A 421 -14.45 21.74 12.91
CA ALA A 421 -13.54 22.50 13.77
C ALA A 421 -12.24 22.90 13.07
N LEU A 422 -11.92 22.30 11.91
CA LEU A 422 -10.74 22.70 11.13
C LEU A 422 -10.95 24.09 10.54
N ILE A 423 -9.91 24.92 10.55
CA ILE A 423 -10.01 26.25 9.92
C ILE A 423 -9.85 26.16 8.40
N GLU A 424 -10.38 27.16 7.70
CA GLU A 424 -10.35 27.21 6.25
C GLU A 424 -8.94 27.07 5.63
N PRO A 425 -7.87 27.69 6.17
CA PRO A 425 -6.51 27.48 5.67
C PRO A 425 -6.07 26.01 5.67
N VAL A 426 -6.44 25.25 6.71
CA VAL A 426 -6.12 23.82 6.78
C VAL A 426 -6.81 23.12 5.62
N ARG A 427 -8.13 23.28 5.48
CA ARG A 427 -8.90 22.66 4.38
C ARG A 427 -8.37 23.04 2.99
N GLN A 428 -8.06 24.30 2.74
CA GLN A 428 -7.64 24.76 1.41
C GLN A 428 -6.24 24.30 0.99
N HIS A 429 -5.31 24.20 1.94
CA HIS A 429 -3.89 23.97 1.65
C HIS A 429 -3.44 22.51 1.83
N THR A 430 -4.23 21.66 2.48
CA THR A 430 -3.94 20.22 2.66
C THR A 430 -4.56 19.37 1.54
N ARG A 431 -4.13 19.62 0.31
CA ARG A 431 -4.69 18.98 -0.89
C ARG A 431 -4.32 17.51 -1.08
N ALA A 432 -3.31 17.01 -0.38
CA ALA A 432 -3.18 15.58 -0.20
C ALA A 432 -4.16 15.14 0.90
N ARG A 433 -4.99 14.14 0.60
CA ARG A 433 -6.09 13.68 1.44
C ARG A 433 -5.97 12.19 1.69
N VAL A 434 -6.20 11.77 2.93
CA VAL A 434 -6.33 10.38 3.32
C VAL A 434 -7.58 10.23 4.17
N VAL A 435 -8.39 9.22 3.89
CA VAL A 435 -9.52 8.81 4.70
C VAL A 435 -9.26 7.39 5.18
N LEU A 436 -9.35 7.12 6.48
CA LEU A 436 -9.15 5.80 7.08
C LEU A 436 -10.38 5.35 7.85
N GLY A 437 -10.61 4.04 7.84
CA GLY A 437 -11.72 3.40 8.53
C GLY A 437 -13.04 3.47 7.74
N PRO A 438 -14.15 3.07 8.37
CA PRO A 438 -15.46 3.17 7.76
C PRO A 438 -15.86 4.63 7.57
N ALA A 439 -16.38 4.96 6.38
CA ALA A 439 -16.89 6.27 6.01
C ALA A 439 -18.08 6.11 5.04
N THR A 440 -19.02 7.04 5.11
CA THR A 440 -20.11 7.12 4.13
C THR A 440 -19.61 7.64 2.78
N THR A 441 -20.41 7.46 1.73
CA THR A 441 -20.09 8.00 0.40
C THR A 441 -20.00 9.52 0.38
N GLU A 442 -20.84 10.19 1.19
CA GLU A 442 -20.83 11.66 1.36
C GLU A 442 -19.56 12.12 2.07
N GLU A 443 -19.20 11.48 3.19
CA GLU A 443 -17.95 11.78 3.91
C GLU A 443 -16.70 11.56 3.05
N LEU A 444 -16.70 10.52 2.20
CA LEU A 444 -15.62 10.26 1.25
C LEU A 444 -15.56 11.37 0.18
N ASP A 445 -16.68 11.80 -0.37
CA ASP A 445 -16.72 12.86 -1.37
C ASP A 445 -16.32 14.23 -0.77
N ASP A 446 -16.76 14.55 0.45
CA ASP A 446 -16.43 15.80 1.13
C ASP A 446 -14.92 15.93 1.41
N VAL A 447 -14.27 14.84 1.80
CA VAL A 447 -12.83 14.85 2.12
C VAL A 447 -11.97 14.67 0.89
N LEU A 448 -12.28 13.68 0.03
CA LEU A 448 -11.47 13.34 -1.14
C LEU A 448 -11.81 14.21 -2.35
N GLY A 449 -12.99 14.82 -2.41
CA GLY A 449 -13.51 15.61 -3.53
C GLY A 449 -13.91 14.79 -4.76
N ILE A 450 -13.98 13.46 -4.62
CA ILE A 450 -14.54 12.52 -5.60
C ILE A 450 -14.81 11.19 -4.89
N GLN A 451 -15.89 10.52 -5.25
CA GLN A 451 -16.20 9.18 -4.76
C GLN A 451 -15.18 8.14 -5.26
N PRO A 452 -14.67 7.23 -4.40
CA PRO A 452 -13.85 6.12 -4.84
C PRO A 452 -14.62 5.18 -5.77
N PRO A 453 -13.98 4.57 -6.78
CA PRO A 453 -14.64 3.64 -7.71
C PRO A 453 -14.87 2.24 -7.10
N THR A 454 -14.95 2.16 -5.77
CA THR A 454 -15.01 0.91 -5.02
C THR A 454 -16.00 0.97 -3.87
N THR A 455 -16.65 -0.15 -3.56
CA THR A 455 -17.53 -0.23 -2.39
C THR A 455 -16.73 -0.19 -1.08
N PRO A 456 -17.14 0.59 -0.06
CA PRO A 456 -16.59 0.48 1.28
C PRO A 456 -16.87 -0.91 1.89
N THR A 457 -15.91 -1.49 2.62
CA THR A 457 -16.14 -2.76 3.33
C THR A 457 -16.89 -2.54 4.64
N SER A 458 -17.66 -3.54 5.06
CA SER A 458 -18.33 -3.54 6.37
C SER A 458 -17.37 -3.79 7.54
N ASP A 459 -16.25 -4.46 7.28
CA ASP A 459 -15.18 -4.71 8.24
C ASP A 459 -13.89 -4.11 7.67
N VAL A 460 -13.41 -3.04 8.30
CA VAL A 460 -12.30 -2.22 7.82
C VAL A 460 -11.17 -2.35 8.85
N PRO A 461 -10.09 -3.08 8.55
CA PRO A 461 -8.98 -3.18 9.49
C PRO A 461 -8.32 -1.81 9.69
N ALA A 462 -7.69 -1.59 10.85
CA ALA A 462 -6.97 -0.36 11.10
C ALA A 462 -5.93 -0.09 9.99
N GLY A 463 -5.85 1.17 9.56
CA GLY A 463 -5.00 1.61 8.46
C GLY A 463 -5.61 1.41 7.06
N ARG A 464 -6.77 0.77 6.92
CA ARG A 464 -7.47 0.65 5.63
C ARG A 464 -8.25 1.92 5.32
N GLY A 465 -8.24 2.34 4.06
CA GLY A 465 -9.09 3.41 3.55
C GLY A 465 -8.69 3.85 2.15
N TYR A 466 -8.63 5.16 1.93
CA TYR A 466 -8.37 5.78 0.63
C TYR A 466 -7.40 6.95 0.72
N ALA A 467 -6.68 7.21 -0.37
CA ALA A 467 -5.83 8.38 -0.52
C ALA A 467 -6.07 9.06 -1.87
N ARG A 468 -6.09 10.40 -1.86
CA ARG A 468 -6.08 11.22 -3.08
C ARG A 468 -5.04 12.31 -2.95
N LEU A 469 -4.15 12.40 -3.93
CA LEU A 469 -3.09 13.41 -3.95
C LEU A 469 -3.47 14.53 -4.93
N GLY A 470 -3.95 15.65 -4.39
CA GLY A 470 -4.40 16.79 -5.20
C GLY A 470 -5.59 16.39 -6.07
N THR A 471 -5.49 16.63 -7.38
CA THR A 471 -6.49 16.24 -8.36
C THR A 471 -6.24 14.86 -8.97
N GLY A 472 -5.29 14.09 -8.43
CA GLY A 472 -4.98 12.73 -8.88
C GLY A 472 -6.12 11.74 -8.64
N PRO A 473 -5.94 10.48 -9.08
CA PRO A 473 -6.89 9.41 -8.82
C PRO A 473 -6.96 9.08 -7.32
N VAL A 474 -8.09 8.49 -6.92
CA VAL A 474 -8.26 7.91 -5.59
C VAL A 474 -7.66 6.51 -5.59
N HIS A 475 -6.79 6.24 -4.62
CA HIS A 475 -6.21 4.92 -4.40
C HIS A 475 -6.79 4.29 -3.14
N ARG A 476 -7.13 3.00 -3.18
CA ARG A 476 -7.27 2.21 -1.96
C ARG A 476 -5.95 2.25 -1.20
N LEU A 477 -6.00 2.30 0.12
CA LEU A 477 -4.83 2.48 0.95
C LEU A 477 -4.87 1.50 2.11
N GLN A 478 -3.74 0.84 2.35
CA GLN A 478 -3.44 0.17 3.60
C GLN A 478 -2.16 0.77 4.20
N VAL A 479 -2.32 1.47 5.31
CA VAL A 479 -1.24 2.11 6.06
C VAL A 479 -0.40 1.03 6.77
N PRO A 480 0.94 1.17 6.84
CA PRO A 480 1.77 0.26 7.60
C PRO A 480 1.49 0.35 9.10
N ALA A 481 1.41 -0.80 9.76
CA ALA A 481 1.18 -0.87 11.20
C ALA A 481 2.35 -0.24 11.95
N THR A 482 2.12 0.93 12.55
CA THR A 482 3.09 1.72 13.30
C THR A 482 2.46 2.11 14.65
N PRO A 483 2.14 1.15 15.54
CA PRO A 483 1.51 1.44 16.83
C PRO A 483 2.46 2.14 17.81
N ASP A 484 1.97 2.58 18.96
CA ASP A 484 2.84 3.05 20.06
C ASP A 484 3.63 1.85 20.62
N PRO A 485 4.98 1.86 20.57
CA PRO A 485 5.78 0.77 21.12
C PRO A 485 5.68 0.66 22.65
N TYR A 486 5.21 1.71 23.35
CA TYR A 486 5.04 1.73 24.80
C TYR A 486 3.65 1.31 25.27
N ASP A 487 2.72 1.08 24.35
CA ASP A 487 1.43 0.47 24.67
C ASP A 487 1.60 -1.04 24.98
N ASP A 488 0.99 -1.48 26.07
CA ASP A 488 0.97 -2.88 26.50
C ASP A 488 0.20 -3.79 25.51
N ALA A 489 -0.78 -3.23 24.77
CA ALA A 489 -1.53 -3.95 23.74
C ALA A 489 -0.72 -4.19 22.46
N THR A 490 0.42 -3.50 22.29
CA THR A 490 1.25 -3.64 21.09
C THR A 490 1.95 -5.00 21.05
N SER A 491 1.84 -5.69 19.91
CA SER A 491 2.53 -6.96 19.70
C SER A 491 4.05 -6.78 19.74
N GLU A 492 4.79 -7.79 20.22
CA GLU A 492 6.25 -7.69 20.31
C GLU A 492 6.91 -7.46 18.94
N ALA A 493 6.37 -8.06 17.88
CA ALA A 493 6.87 -7.85 16.53
C ALA A 493 6.72 -6.37 16.08
N HIS A 494 5.55 -5.77 16.30
CA HIS A 494 5.33 -4.35 15.97
C HIS A 494 6.15 -3.42 16.87
N ARG A 495 6.26 -3.74 18.17
CA ARG A 495 7.10 -3.00 19.12
C ARG A 495 8.54 -2.94 18.63
N GLN A 496 9.14 -4.08 18.29
CA GLN A 496 10.50 -4.13 17.78
C GLN A 496 10.65 -3.41 16.44
N ALA A 497 9.68 -3.57 15.53
CA ALA A 497 9.69 -2.88 14.24
C ALA A 497 9.73 -1.34 14.39
N VAL A 498 8.91 -0.78 15.29
CA VAL A 498 8.91 0.66 15.56
C VAL A 498 10.18 1.08 16.31
N MET A 499 10.59 0.34 17.35
CA MET A 499 11.78 0.66 18.14
C MET A 499 13.06 0.68 17.29
N ALA A 500 13.18 -0.18 16.29
CA ALA A 500 14.31 -0.23 15.36
C ALA A 500 14.41 1.00 14.42
N LEU A 501 13.35 1.79 14.31
CA LEU A 501 13.28 2.99 13.47
C LEU A 501 13.46 4.29 14.27
N LEU A 502 13.38 4.24 15.59
CA LEU A 502 13.53 5.42 16.43
C LEU A 502 14.97 5.97 16.30
N PRO A 503 15.15 7.29 16.10
CA PRO A 503 16.49 7.89 16.16
C PRO A 503 17.14 7.70 17.52
N ASP A 504 18.44 7.95 17.61
CA ASP A 504 19.16 7.92 18.88
C ASP A 504 18.60 8.97 19.85
N ARG A 505 18.72 8.70 21.15
CA ARG A 505 18.37 9.71 22.18
C ARG A 505 19.47 10.76 22.22
N ILE A 506 19.08 12.04 22.27
CA ILE A 506 20.03 13.12 22.49
C ILE A 506 20.53 13.03 23.93
N THR A 507 21.83 12.75 24.11
CA THR A 507 22.45 12.80 25.43
C THR A 507 22.84 14.26 25.72
N PRO A 508 22.46 14.86 26.86
CA PRO A 508 22.66 16.30 27.12
C PRO A 508 24.12 16.81 27.22
N ALA A 509 25.14 16.06 26.77
CA ALA A 509 26.54 16.33 27.04
C ALA A 509 27.38 16.83 25.85
N GLU A 510 26.91 16.73 24.60
CA GLU A 510 27.74 17.05 23.43
C GLU A 510 27.59 18.49 22.90
N SER A 511 26.55 19.23 23.30
CA SER A 511 26.37 20.63 22.91
C SER A 511 27.19 21.64 23.73
N ALA A 512 27.90 21.20 24.76
CA ALA A 512 28.75 22.07 25.61
C ALA A 512 30.24 22.03 25.25
N SER A 513 30.68 21.14 24.36
CA SER A 513 32.12 20.85 24.17
C SER A 513 32.74 21.43 22.89
N GLU A 514 31.98 22.02 21.98
CA GLU A 514 32.52 22.64 20.74
C GLU A 514 32.76 24.16 20.82
N THR A 515 32.42 24.82 21.93
CA THR A 515 32.72 26.27 22.13
C THR A 515 33.96 26.56 22.98
N ALA A 516 34.75 25.55 23.34
CA ALA A 516 36.04 25.76 24.00
C ALA A 516 37.18 25.82 22.98
N VAL A 517 37.12 26.78 22.05
CA VAL A 517 38.29 27.20 21.25
C VAL A 517 38.84 28.49 21.85
N GLU A 518 39.96 28.33 22.55
CA GLU A 518 41.12 29.24 22.55
C GLU A 518 40.94 30.62 23.20
N ALA A 519 40.91 30.66 24.53
CA ALA A 519 41.30 31.84 25.29
C ALA A 519 42.82 32.03 25.22
N VAL A 520 43.25 33.02 24.42
CA VAL A 520 44.62 33.55 24.42
C VAL A 520 44.91 34.19 25.80
N PRO A 521 46.04 33.89 26.47
CA PRO A 521 46.41 34.59 27.70
C PRO A 521 46.89 36.02 27.38
N ASP A 522 46.30 36.98 28.07
CA ASP A 522 46.63 38.41 28.02
C ASP A 522 48.01 38.67 28.67
N GLU A 523 48.97 39.19 27.90
CA GLU A 523 50.25 39.70 28.40
C GLU A 523 50.01 41.03 29.13
N ALA A 524 49.69 40.95 30.42
CA ALA A 524 49.62 42.12 31.29
C ALA A 524 50.24 41.85 32.67
N GLU A 525 51.50 41.42 32.71
CA GLU A 525 52.30 41.49 33.95
C GLU A 525 53.82 41.53 33.67
N ALA A 526 54.30 42.67 33.17
CA ALA A 526 55.73 43.01 33.18
C ALA A 526 55.93 44.51 33.40
N LEU A 527 55.53 45.00 34.58
CA LEU A 527 55.91 46.31 35.10
C LEU A 527 55.75 46.33 36.63
N ALA A 528 56.49 45.45 37.32
CA ALA A 528 56.64 45.50 38.77
C ALA A 528 57.98 44.90 39.24
N GLU A 529 59.09 45.38 38.67
CA GLU A 529 60.36 45.48 39.41
C GLU A 529 61.00 46.85 39.12
N ARG A 530 60.68 47.81 39.98
CA ARG A 530 61.50 48.98 40.32
C ARG A 530 61.39 49.23 41.81
#